data_AF-A0A4P2QQA2-F1
#
_entry.id   AF-A0A4P2QQA2-F1
#
_cell.length_a   1.000
_cell.length_b   1.000
_cell.length_c   1.000
_cell.angle_alpha   90.00
_cell.angle_beta   90.00
_cell.angle_gamma   90.00
#
_symmetry.space_group_name_H-M   'P 1'
#
loop_
_entity.id
_entity.type
_entity.pdbx_description
1 polymer ?
#
loop_
_entity_poly.entity_id
_entity_poly.type
_entity_poly.pdbx_seq_one_letter_code
_entity_poly.pdbx_strand_id
1 'polypeptide(L)'
;MCRLRYPLGASCIEDAQCLGLSGITEPGHCVDGVCCDLPCEGACQACNLPNSNGRCSPLGSPDAPERPLPGHPACPGDGDCAGVCTGKADATCSFPQRDRAFKDPECECPGGDCAVGPAILTRFLCDGAGSYTPTQGRCGGESGGYRCASSTSCKDSCASDADCIADFICAAGACVPLDAPLCDGDHTVRVPAAADIDCTPYRCGGSACRTSCETLDDCVAPYVCNLAGACIHVDEIPIADAPSCSCRAPGASADDRGRWALLLVALGGAALRRRRLRALRA
;
A
#
# COMPACT_ATOMS: atom_id res chain seq x y z
N MET A 1 14.43 63.93 34.94
CA MET A 1 13.07 63.68 35.48
C MET A 1 13.01 62.25 35.94
N CYS A 2 12.60 61.98 37.17
CA CYS A 2 12.41 60.60 37.66
C CYS A 2 10.99 60.14 37.33
N ARG A 3 10.84 58.96 36.72
CA ARG A 3 9.54 58.34 36.43
C ARG A 3 9.45 57.01 37.20
N LEU A 4 8.26 56.72 37.72
CA LEU A 4 8.01 55.43 38.38
C LEU A 4 8.03 54.31 37.34
N ARG A 5 8.70 53.21 37.69
CA ARG A 5 8.65 51.95 36.95
C ARG A 5 7.26 51.28 37.15
N TYR A 6 6.82 50.53 36.17
CA TYR A 6 5.52 49.85 36.12
C TYR A 6 5.55 48.52 36.87
N PRO A 7 4.43 48.11 37.49
CA PRO A 7 4.32 46.82 38.17
C PRO A 7 4.28 45.65 37.17
N LEU A 8 4.44 44.44 37.67
CA LEU A 8 4.30 43.21 36.88
C LEU A 8 2.94 43.15 36.17
N GLY A 9 2.95 42.67 34.92
CA GLY A 9 1.78 42.54 34.05
C GLY A 9 1.30 43.84 33.41
N ALA A 10 1.92 44.98 33.72
CA ALA A 10 1.67 46.22 33.00
C ALA A 10 2.31 46.19 31.61
N SER A 11 1.67 46.81 30.62
CA SER A 11 2.23 46.94 29.27
C SER A 11 3.52 47.76 29.26
N CYS A 12 4.51 47.33 28.49
CA CYS A 12 5.79 47.99 28.35
C CYS A 12 6.32 47.89 26.91
N ILE A 13 7.35 48.68 26.63
CA ILE A 13 8.12 48.63 25.37
C ILE A 13 9.64 48.49 25.61
N GLU A 14 10.10 48.73 26.83
CA GLU A 14 11.52 48.71 27.21
C GLU A 14 11.68 48.19 28.65
N ASP A 15 12.75 47.43 28.92
CA ASP A 15 13.08 46.86 30.23
C ASP A 15 13.13 47.88 31.37
N ALA A 16 13.68 49.07 31.08
CA ALA A 16 13.85 50.15 32.05
C ALA A 16 12.51 50.67 32.62
N GLN A 17 11.41 50.37 31.96
CA GLN A 17 10.06 50.74 32.39
C GLN A 17 9.55 49.84 33.52
N CYS A 18 10.09 48.63 33.71
CA CYS A 18 9.51 47.63 34.58
C CYS A 18 10.16 47.59 35.98
N LEU A 19 9.37 47.31 37.00
CA LEU A 19 9.86 46.96 38.34
C LEU A 19 10.37 45.51 38.31
N GLY A 20 11.54 45.26 38.91
CA GLY A 20 12.02 43.90 39.12
C GLY A 20 11.29 43.22 40.29
N LEU A 21 11.45 41.91 40.41
CA LEU A 21 10.82 41.08 41.47
C LEU A 21 11.02 41.60 42.90
N SER A 22 12.18 42.20 43.18
CA SER A 22 12.52 42.78 44.49
C SER A 22 12.46 44.32 44.50
N GLY A 23 11.68 44.92 43.59
CA GLY A 23 11.57 46.37 43.44
C GLY A 23 12.66 46.96 42.55
N ILE A 24 13.52 47.82 43.11
CA ILE A 24 14.52 48.58 42.33
C ILE A 24 15.90 47.91 42.25
N THR A 25 16.12 46.82 42.98
CA THR A 25 17.43 46.16 43.10
C THR A 25 17.73 45.24 41.91
N GLU A 26 16.69 44.68 41.30
CA GLU A 26 16.79 43.86 40.09
C GLU A 26 16.38 44.71 38.87
N PRO A 27 16.98 44.46 37.69
CA PRO A 27 16.47 45.03 36.45
C PRO A 27 15.03 44.57 36.21
N GLY A 28 14.20 45.44 35.64
CA GLY A 28 12.90 45.04 35.13
C GLY A 28 13.06 44.38 33.77
N HIS A 29 12.13 43.52 33.40
CA HIS A 29 12.12 42.83 32.11
C HIS A 29 10.83 43.15 31.38
N CYS A 30 10.94 43.67 30.16
CA CYS A 30 9.82 43.88 29.27
C CYS A 30 9.78 42.76 28.23
N VAL A 31 9.02 41.71 28.53
CA VAL A 31 8.94 40.51 27.68
C VAL A 31 7.49 40.30 27.26
N ASP A 32 7.26 39.87 26.02
CA ASP A 32 5.93 39.70 25.44
C ASP A 32 5.03 40.96 25.53
N GLY A 33 5.65 42.15 25.60
CA GLY A 33 4.97 43.44 25.73
C GLY A 33 4.45 43.75 27.13
N VAL A 34 4.82 42.99 28.15
CA VAL A 34 4.42 43.19 29.55
C VAL A 34 5.61 43.12 30.51
N CYS A 35 5.47 43.76 31.68
CA CYS A 35 6.51 43.72 32.71
C CYS A 35 6.54 42.37 33.42
N CYS A 36 7.66 41.68 33.34
CA CYS A 36 7.82 40.30 33.76
C CYS A 36 8.68 40.15 35.00
N ASP A 37 8.35 39.12 35.78
CA ASP A 37 9.12 38.74 36.97
C ASP A 37 10.49 38.15 36.61
N LEU A 38 10.62 37.55 35.43
CA LEU A 38 11.84 36.95 34.88
C LEU A 38 12.02 37.36 33.40
N PRO A 39 13.25 37.22 32.84
CA PRO A 39 13.52 37.57 31.45
C PRO A 39 12.92 36.60 30.40
N CYS A 40 12.32 35.48 30.83
CA CYS A 40 11.69 34.47 29.96
C CYS A 40 12.51 34.05 28.73
N GLU A 41 13.78 33.71 28.92
CA GLU A 41 14.70 33.40 27.80
C GLU A 41 14.40 32.06 27.09
N GLY A 42 13.53 31.22 27.65
CA GLY A 42 13.17 29.92 27.08
C GLY A 42 12.21 30.03 25.88
N ALA A 43 12.33 29.08 24.95
CA ALA A 43 11.45 28.96 23.78
C ALA A 43 9.97 28.81 24.15
N CYS A 44 9.67 28.05 25.21
CA CYS A 44 8.30 27.78 25.67
C CYS A 44 7.94 28.53 26.94
N GLN A 45 8.47 29.74 27.08
CA GLN A 45 8.08 30.66 28.15
C GLN A 45 7.27 31.79 27.55
N ALA A 46 6.30 32.27 28.33
CA ALA A 46 5.51 33.43 27.98
C ALA A 46 5.10 34.16 29.26
N CYS A 47 5.04 35.48 29.17
CA CYS A 47 4.74 36.36 30.29
C CYS A 47 3.40 37.09 30.14
N ASN A 48 2.86 37.13 28.93
CA ASN A 48 1.56 37.72 28.63
C ASN A 48 0.41 36.70 28.64
N LEU A 49 0.61 35.51 29.22
CA LEU A 49 -0.41 34.46 29.24
C LEU A 49 -1.65 34.87 30.04
N PRO A 50 -2.85 34.47 29.59
CA PRO A 50 -4.08 34.64 30.36
C PRO A 50 -3.94 34.00 31.75
N ASN A 51 -4.31 34.74 32.80
CA ASN A 51 -4.27 34.34 34.21
C ASN A 51 -2.87 34.25 34.86
N SER A 52 -1.79 34.48 34.12
CA SER A 52 -0.43 34.58 34.67
C SER A 52 0.34 35.77 34.10
N ASN A 53 -0.38 36.85 33.74
CA ASN A 53 0.20 38.04 33.16
C ASN A 53 1.22 38.68 34.14
N GLY A 54 2.43 38.94 33.64
CA GLY A 54 3.56 39.44 34.42
C GLY A 54 4.35 38.35 35.14
N ARG A 55 3.94 37.09 35.02
CA ARG A 55 4.64 35.93 35.55
C ARG A 55 5.09 35.02 34.40
N CYS A 56 6.39 34.85 34.29
CA CYS A 56 7.01 33.96 33.34
C CYS A 56 6.54 32.52 33.55
N SER A 57 5.77 32.00 32.60
CA SER A 57 5.05 30.74 32.73
C SER A 57 5.21 29.87 31.48
N PRO A 58 5.07 28.55 31.60
CA PRO A 58 5.11 27.65 30.45
C PRO A 58 4.00 27.95 29.42
N LEU A 59 4.37 27.99 28.15
CA LEU A 59 3.47 28.17 27.02
C LEU A 59 2.81 26.85 26.60
N GLY A 60 1.52 26.92 26.24
CA GLY A 60 0.73 25.80 25.73
C GLY A 60 0.27 24.82 26.81
N SER A 61 -0.31 23.70 26.35
CA SER A 61 -0.74 22.57 27.20
C SER A 61 -0.66 21.26 26.42
N PRO A 62 -0.81 20.09 27.06
CA PRO A 62 -0.85 18.81 26.34
C PRO A 62 -2.00 18.73 25.31
N ASP A 63 -3.15 19.33 25.62
CA ASP A 63 -4.35 19.30 24.76
C ASP A 63 -4.37 20.44 23.74
N ALA A 64 -3.62 21.51 23.99
CA ALA A 64 -3.47 22.66 23.10
C ALA A 64 -1.98 23.04 23.00
N PRO A 65 -1.19 22.32 22.17
CA PRO A 65 0.19 22.67 21.92
C PRO A 65 0.31 23.98 21.14
N GLU A 66 1.32 24.77 21.47
CA GLU A 66 1.56 26.08 20.86
C GLU A 66 2.98 26.19 20.33
N ARG A 67 3.20 27.06 19.35
CA ARG A 67 4.57 27.44 18.92
C ARG A 67 5.10 28.56 19.82
N PRO A 68 6.43 28.65 20.04
CA PRO A 68 7.04 29.78 20.72
C PRO A 68 6.50 31.13 20.25
N LEU A 69 6.30 32.05 21.20
CA LEU A 69 5.84 33.39 20.88
C LEU A 69 6.90 34.18 20.09
N PRO A 70 6.50 35.17 19.27
CA PRO A 70 7.45 36.04 18.59
C PRO A 70 8.40 36.72 19.57
N GLY A 71 9.71 36.68 19.32
CA GLY A 71 10.73 37.21 20.22
C GLY A 71 11.41 36.13 21.08
N HIS A 72 10.84 34.92 21.16
CA HIS A 72 11.45 33.77 21.80
C HIS A 72 12.25 32.92 20.80
N PRO A 73 13.23 32.12 21.28
CA PRO A 73 13.87 31.10 20.46
C PRO A 73 12.84 30.12 19.89
N ALA A 74 13.02 29.68 18.64
CA ALA A 74 12.21 28.60 18.10
C ALA A 74 12.52 27.29 18.81
N CYS A 75 11.52 26.41 18.91
CA CYS A 75 11.77 25.03 19.27
C CYS A 75 12.63 24.38 18.18
N PRO A 76 13.66 23.61 18.54
CA PRO A 76 14.53 22.99 17.55
C PRO A 76 13.78 21.90 16.77
N GLY A 77 14.37 21.51 15.65
CA GLY A 77 13.96 20.36 14.85
C GLY A 77 13.55 20.70 13.42
N ASP A 78 13.28 19.65 12.65
CA ASP A 78 13.13 19.71 11.21
C ASP A 78 11.66 19.56 10.79
N GLY A 79 11.09 20.61 10.19
CA GLY A 79 9.70 20.64 9.70
C GLY A 79 8.69 20.08 10.72
N ASP A 80 7.95 19.04 10.36
CA ASP A 80 6.93 18.41 11.23
C ASP A 80 7.50 17.59 12.40
N CYS A 81 8.82 17.38 12.46
CA CYS A 81 9.50 16.87 13.64
C CYS A 81 9.85 17.97 14.66
N ALA A 82 9.73 19.25 14.30
CA ALA A 82 10.07 20.35 15.20
C ALA A 82 9.24 20.31 16.49
N GLY A 83 9.89 20.70 17.60
CA GLY A 83 9.26 20.72 18.91
C GLY A 83 8.14 21.75 19.03
N VAL A 84 7.22 21.53 19.95
CA VAL A 84 6.14 22.46 20.31
C VAL A 84 6.05 22.63 21.83
N CYS A 85 5.46 23.72 22.27
CA CYS A 85 5.25 24.04 23.67
C CYS A 85 3.97 23.39 24.17
N THR A 86 4.07 22.52 25.17
CA THR A 86 2.93 21.76 25.73
C THR A 86 2.71 22.06 27.21
N GLY A 87 3.14 23.22 27.70
CA GLY A 87 2.95 23.63 29.09
C GLY A 87 3.81 22.88 30.10
N LYS A 88 4.95 22.30 29.67
CA LYS A 88 5.87 21.62 30.60
C LYS A 88 6.42 22.61 31.64
N ALA A 89 6.50 22.19 32.90
CA ALA A 89 6.95 23.05 33.99
C ALA A 89 8.39 23.58 33.82
N ASP A 90 9.25 22.84 33.11
CA ASP A 90 10.61 23.25 32.77
C ASP A 90 10.69 24.14 31.52
N ALA A 91 9.54 24.46 30.90
CA ALA A 91 9.41 25.22 29.66
C ALA A 91 10.28 24.69 28.50
N THR A 92 10.51 23.37 28.47
CA THR A 92 11.17 22.71 27.35
C THR A 92 10.19 22.37 26.24
N CYS A 93 10.71 22.30 25.02
CA CYS A 93 9.94 21.83 23.87
C CYS A 93 9.60 20.33 24.03
N SER A 94 8.43 19.97 23.56
CA SER A 94 7.99 18.59 23.40
C SER A 94 8.10 18.20 21.93
N PHE A 95 8.81 17.11 21.67
CA PHE A 95 8.97 16.59 20.32
C PHE A 95 7.92 15.53 20.02
N PRO A 96 7.57 15.33 18.75
CA PRO A 96 6.78 14.19 18.37
C PRO A 96 7.47 12.88 18.75
N GLN A 97 6.67 11.86 19.03
CA GLN A 97 7.18 10.53 19.36
C GLN A 97 8.06 9.96 18.24
N ARG A 98 8.97 9.05 18.63
CA ARG A 98 9.73 8.26 17.67
C ARG A 98 8.77 7.53 16.73
N ASP A 99 9.19 7.36 15.48
CA ASP A 99 8.45 6.67 14.43
C ASP A 99 7.18 7.39 13.95
N ARG A 100 6.94 8.62 14.40
CA ARG A 100 5.95 9.48 13.75
C ARG A 100 6.43 9.82 12.34
N ALA A 101 5.54 9.64 11.35
CA ALA A 101 5.81 10.04 9.98
C ALA A 101 6.06 11.56 9.90
N PHE A 102 7.21 11.92 9.33
CA PHE A 102 7.60 13.29 9.01
C PHE A 102 7.06 13.71 7.64
N LYS A 103 7.24 12.86 6.63
CA LYS A 103 6.65 12.99 5.30
C LYS A 103 6.29 11.62 4.74
N ASP A 104 5.56 11.61 3.63
CA ASP A 104 5.23 10.37 2.93
C ASP A 104 6.51 9.59 2.58
N PRO A 105 6.50 8.26 2.73
CA PRO A 105 7.60 7.42 2.29
C PRO A 105 7.75 7.47 0.77
N GLU A 106 8.95 7.15 0.29
CA GLU A 106 9.29 7.19 -1.14
C GLU A 106 9.75 5.79 -1.56
N CYS A 107 9.04 5.20 -2.52
CA CYS A 107 9.38 3.90 -3.10
C CYS A 107 10.01 4.11 -4.47
N GLU A 108 11.26 3.67 -4.62
CA GLU A 108 12.06 3.87 -5.82
C GLU A 108 12.65 2.55 -6.33
N CYS A 109 12.83 2.48 -7.64
CA CYS A 109 13.39 1.31 -8.33
C CYS A 109 14.39 1.75 -9.40
N PRO A 110 15.43 0.94 -9.67
CA PRO A 110 16.24 1.08 -10.88
C PRO A 110 15.34 1.10 -12.13
N GLY A 111 15.46 2.13 -12.96
CA GLY A 111 14.69 2.24 -14.22
C GLY A 111 13.22 2.68 -14.08
N GLY A 112 12.70 2.85 -12.86
CA GLY A 112 11.39 3.47 -12.59
C GLY A 112 10.15 2.56 -12.71
N ASP A 113 10.22 1.46 -13.45
CA ASP A 113 9.11 0.50 -13.65
C ASP A 113 9.13 -0.69 -12.66
N CYS A 114 10.15 -0.73 -11.80
CA CYS A 114 10.42 -1.83 -10.87
C CYS A 114 10.52 -3.20 -11.55
N ALA A 115 10.84 -3.27 -12.84
CA ALA A 115 11.12 -4.54 -13.48
C ALA A 115 12.43 -5.13 -12.96
N VAL A 116 13.44 -4.27 -12.74
CA VAL A 116 14.72 -4.66 -12.16
C VAL A 116 14.81 -4.11 -10.74
N GLY A 117 15.08 -4.99 -9.78
CA GLY A 117 15.19 -4.60 -8.37
C GLY A 117 16.58 -4.09 -7.98
N PRO A 118 16.77 -3.73 -6.70
CA PRO A 118 15.76 -3.81 -5.64
C PRO A 118 14.78 -2.63 -5.70
N ALA A 119 13.52 -2.88 -5.34
CA ALA A 119 12.60 -1.83 -4.95
C ALA A 119 12.93 -1.39 -3.51
N ILE A 120 13.18 -0.11 -3.30
CA ILE A 120 13.61 0.48 -2.03
C ILE A 120 12.54 1.45 -1.54
N LEU A 121 12.02 1.20 -0.34
CA LEU A 121 11.13 2.10 0.38
C LEU A 121 11.92 2.90 1.40
N THR A 122 12.07 4.20 1.16
CA THR A 122 12.65 5.17 2.09
C THR A 122 11.55 5.74 2.97
N ARG A 123 11.68 5.59 4.28
CA ARG A 123 10.76 6.13 5.28
C ARG A 123 11.39 7.33 5.96
N PHE A 124 10.57 8.33 6.27
CA PHE A 124 11.00 9.54 6.95
C PHE A 124 10.26 9.64 8.28
N LEU A 125 10.94 9.23 9.35
CA LEU A 125 10.36 9.06 10.67
C LEU A 125 11.11 9.92 11.69
N CYS A 126 10.38 10.62 12.54
CA CYS A 126 11.00 11.40 13.61
C CYS A 126 11.73 10.48 14.61
N ASP A 127 12.84 10.95 15.16
CA ASP A 127 13.68 10.21 16.11
C ASP A 127 13.25 10.35 17.58
N GLY A 128 12.31 11.25 17.86
CA GLY A 128 11.85 11.62 19.20
C GLY A 128 12.60 12.79 19.83
N ALA A 129 13.59 13.35 19.15
CA ALA A 129 14.46 14.45 19.60
C ALA A 129 14.38 15.68 18.68
N GLY A 130 13.46 15.67 17.71
CA GLY A 130 13.21 16.78 16.81
C GLY A 130 13.84 16.64 15.43
N SER A 131 14.56 15.55 15.17
CA SER A 131 15.13 15.28 13.85
C SER A 131 14.54 14.01 13.25
N TYR A 132 14.99 13.67 12.05
CA TYR A 132 14.68 12.41 11.39
C TYR A 132 15.89 11.92 10.62
N THR A 133 16.03 10.60 10.53
CA THR A 133 16.99 9.97 9.62
C THR A 133 16.21 9.10 8.64
N PRO A 134 16.34 9.33 7.32
CA PRO A 134 15.71 8.46 6.33
C PRO A 134 16.14 7.02 6.54
N THR A 135 15.16 6.13 6.68
CA THR A 135 15.41 4.69 6.86
C THR A 135 14.99 3.96 5.60
N GLN A 136 15.92 3.25 4.97
CA GLN A 136 15.67 2.50 3.74
C GLN A 136 15.41 1.02 4.05
N GLY A 137 14.40 0.46 3.41
CA GLY A 137 14.11 -0.97 3.43
C GLY A 137 13.80 -1.48 2.03
N ARG A 138 14.11 -2.75 1.76
CA ARG A 138 13.69 -3.40 0.52
C ARG A 138 12.22 -3.78 0.61
N CYS A 139 11.48 -3.67 -0.49
CA CYS A 139 10.14 -4.24 -0.57
C CYS A 139 10.24 -5.76 -0.45
N GLY A 140 9.57 -6.34 0.55
CA GLY A 140 9.75 -7.74 0.98
C GLY A 140 10.70 -7.95 2.15
N GLY A 141 11.20 -6.88 2.77
CA GLY A 141 12.12 -6.98 3.90
C GLY A 141 13.46 -7.60 3.48
N GLU A 142 14.00 -8.49 4.31
CA GLU A 142 15.28 -9.15 4.03
C GLU A 142 15.23 -10.04 2.79
N SER A 143 14.09 -10.69 2.54
CA SER A 143 13.86 -11.55 1.37
C SER A 143 13.79 -10.76 0.07
N GLY A 144 13.33 -9.50 0.12
CA GLY A 144 13.17 -8.66 -1.07
C GLY A 144 12.09 -9.18 -2.02
N GLY A 145 12.25 -8.90 -3.31
CA GLY A 145 11.47 -9.54 -4.36
C GLY A 145 10.23 -8.80 -4.83
N TYR A 146 9.67 -7.90 -4.02
CA TYR A 146 8.44 -7.19 -4.38
C TYR A 146 8.72 -5.89 -5.12
N ARG A 147 7.84 -5.54 -6.05
CA ARG A 147 7.82 -4.21 -6.67
C ARG A 147 7.18 -3.18 -5.74
N CYS A 148 7.41 -1.90 -6.05
CA CYS A 148 6.59 -0.82 -5.51
C CYS A 148 5.13 -1.01 -5.96
N ALA A 149 4.18 -0.86 -5.04
CA ALA A 149 2.75 -0.79 -5.35
C ALA A 149 2.36 0.63 -5.81
N SER A 150 3.03 1.64 -5.25
CA SER A 150 2.91 3.05 -5.61
C SER A 150 4.25 3.76 -5.37
N SER A 151 4.34 5.07 -5.66
CA SER A 151 5.51 5.88 -5.29
C SER A 151 5.76 5.97 -3.77
N THR A 152 4.87 5.44 -2.93
CA THR A 152 4.94 5.54 -1.46
C THR A 152 4.73 4.20 -0.76
N SER A 153 4.59 3.09 -1.48
CA SER A 153 4.29 1.80 -0.86
C SER A 153 4.88 0.63 -1.63
N CYS A 154 5.24 -0.41 -0.89
CA CYS A 154 5.62 -1.71 -1.45
C CYS A 154 4.38 -2.57 -1.67
N LYS A 155 4.46 -3.47 -2.65
CA LYS A 155 3.63 -4.67 -2.61
C LYS A 155 4.07 -5.54 -1.43
N ASP A 156 3.11 -6.26 -0.85
CA ASP A 156 3.29 -7.22 0.24
C ASP A 156 2.86 -8.64 -0.18
N SER A 157 2.29 -8.77 -1.38
CA SER A 157 1.78 -9.98 -1.98
C SER A 157 1.89 -9.90 -3.50
N CYS A 158 1.93 -11.06 -4.15
CA CYS A 158 1.93 -11.18 -5.61
C CYS A 158 0.74 -12.03 -6.08
N ALA A 159 0.20 -11.70 -7.24
CA ALA A 159 -0.75 -12.52 -7.98
C ALA A 159 -0.08 -13.22 -9.17
N SER A 160 1.01 -12.64 -9.68
CA SER A 160 1.79 -13.16 -10.80
C SER A 160 3.25 -12.71 -10.70
N ASP A 161 4.12 -13.30 -11.52
CA ASP A 161 5.54 -12.91 -11.61
C ASP A 161 5.75 -11.42 -11.95
N ALA A 162 4.77 -10.78 -12.60
CA ALA A 162 4.80 -9.36 -12.92
C ALA A 162 4.76 -8.45 -11.67
N ASP A 163 4.32 -8.98 -10.53
CA ASP A 163 4.35 -8.27 -9.24
C ASP A 163 5.71 -8.34 -8.55
N CYS A 164 6.60 -9.19 -9.06
CA CYS A 164 7.94 -9.43 -8.53
C CYS A 164 8.99 -8.75 -9.41
N ILE A 165 10.08 -8.31 -8.79
CA ILE A 165 11.26 -7.80 -9.51
C ILE A 165 11.92 -8.95 -10.31
N ALA A 166 12.83 -8.62 -11.22
CA ALA A 166 13.67 -9.58 -11.92
C ALA A 166 14.30 -10.60 -10.96
N ASP A 167 14.42 -11.84 -11.43
CA ASP A 167 14.91 -13.00 -10.65
C ASP A 167 14.04 -13.40 -9.45
N PHE A 168 12.79 -12.94 -9.40
CA PHE A 168 11.79 -13.43 -8.45
C PHE A 168 10.52 -13.89 -9.18
N ILE A 169 9.91 -14.95 -8.66
CA ILE A 169 8.65 -15.51 -9.15
C ILE A 169 7.59 -15.46 -8.06
N CYS A 170 6.33 -15.43 -8.48
CA CYS A 170 5.22 -15.46 -7.54
C CYS A 170 4.87 -16.91 -7.16
N ALA A 171 5.20 -17.30 -5.94
CA ALA A 171 4.87 -18.61 -5.39
C ALA A 171 4.06 -18.46 -4.11
N ALA A 172 2.85 -19.04 -4.11
CA ALA A 172 1.94 -19.01 -2.96
C ALA A 172 1.65 -17.58 -2.42
N GLY A 173 1.57 -16.60 -3.32
CA GLY A 173 1.32 -15.20 -2.98
C GLY A 173 2.54 -14.42 -2.50
N ALA A 174 3.73 -15.03 -2.50
CA ALA A 174 4.98 -14.37 -2.16
C ALA A 174 5.98 -14.36 -3.30
N CYS A 175 6.74 -13.26 -3.43
CA CYS A 175 7.86 -13.20 -4.35
C CYS A 175 9.04 -13.98 -3.76
N VAL A 176 9.38 -15.10 -4.39
CA VAL A 176 10.50 -15.96 -3.99
C VAL A 176 11.63 -15.89 -5.02
N PRO A 177 12.91 -16.00 -4.60
CA PRO A 177 14.02 -16.01 -5.53
C PRO A 177 13.91 -17.14 -6.56
N LEU A 178 14.28 -16.83 -7.81
CA LEU A 178 14.42 -17.80 -8.88
C LEU A 178 15.87 -18.31 -8.90
N ASP A 179 16.12 -19.47 -8.30
CA ASP A 179 17.48 -20.04 -8.17
C ASP A 179 17.91 -20.88 -9.40
N ALA A 180 16.96 -21.28 -10.23
CA ALA A 180 17.20 -22.09 -11.43
C ALA A 180 16.18 -21.76 -12.52
N PRO A 181 16.46 -22.05 -13.79
CA PRO A 181 15.51 -21.82 -14.86
C PRO A 181 14.19 -22.57 -14.60
N LEU A 182 13.06 -21.88 -14.76
CA LEU A 182 11.74 -22.43 -14.50
C LEU A 182 10.76 -22.00 -15.60
N CYS A 183 9.99 -22.96 -16.07
CA CYS A 183 8.88 -22.73 -16.98
C CYS A 183 7.74 -21.97 -16.28
N ASP A 184 7.22 -20.93 -16.93
CA ASP A 184 6.08 -20.13 -16.48
C ASP A 184 4.72 -20.87 -16.54
N GLY A 185 4.73 -22.10 -17.08
CA GLY A 185 3.54 -22.92 -17.32
C GLY A 185 2.97 -22.78 -18.73
N ASP A 186 3.58 -21.96 -19.59
CA ASP A 186 3.18 -21.77 -20.97
C ASP A 186 4.37 -21.98 -21.91
N HIS A 187 5.04 -20.91 -22.33
CA HIS A 187 6.12 -20.97 -23.31
C HIS A 187 7.30 -20.07 -22.96
N THR A 188 7.40 -19.65 -21.70
CA THR A 188 8.53 -18.84 -21.25
C THR A 188 9.32 -19.60 -20.20
N VAL A 189 10.59 -19.89 -20.49
CA VAL A 189 11.52 -20.30 -19.44
C VAL A 189 12.12 -19.05 -18.84
N ARG A 190 11.78 -18.78 -17.58
CA ARG A 190 12.39 -17.73 -16.78
C ARG A 190 13.81 -18.13 -16.43
N VAL A 191 14.80 -17.28 -16.70
CA VAL A 191 16.22 -17.59 -16.46
C VAL A 191 16.82 -16.61 -15.45
N PRO A 192 17.40 -17.09 -14.34
CA PRO A 192 18.06 -16.20 -13.38
C PRO A 192 19.19 -15.39 -14.03
N ALA A 193 19.23 -14.09 -13.77
CA ALA A 193 20.26 -13.15 -14.25
C ALA A 193 20.47 -13.14 -15.77
N ALA A 194 19.47 -13.57 -16.54
CA ALA A 194 19.50 -13.57 -17.99
C ALA A 194 18.12 -13.24 -18.56
N ALA A 195 18.05 -13.03 -19.87
CA ALA A 195 16.78 -12.86 -20.55
C ALA A 195 15.99 -14.18 -20.55
N ASP A 196 14.68 -14.05 -20.42
CA ASP A 196 13.75 -15.17 -20.55
C ASP A 196 13.83 -15.80 -21.94
N ILE A 197 13.62 -17.12 -22.01
CA ILE A 197 13.65 -17.88 -23.27
C ILE A 197 12.21 -18.12 -23.72
N ASP A 198 11.87 -17.61 -24.91
CA ASP A 198 10.62 -17.93 -25.61
C ASP A 198 10.77 -19.29 -26.32
N CYS A 199 9.89 -20.23 -25.96
CA CYS A 199 9.88 -21.59 -26.48
C CYS A 199 8.99 -21.77 -27.71
N THR A 200 8.27 -20.73 -28.15
CA THR A 200 7.40 -20.77 -29.33
C THR A 200 8.16 -21.38 -30.53
N PRO A 201 7.63 -22.44 -31.17
CA PRO A 201 6.24 -22.91 -31.15
C PRO A 201 5.87 -23.93 -30.05
N TYR A 202 6.83 -24.36 -29.25
CA TYR A 202 6.63 -25.38 -28.21
C TYR A 202 6.35 -24.74 -26.85
N ARG A 203 5.61 -25.46 -26.01
CA ARG A 203 5.53 -25.12 -24.59
C ARG A 203 6.81 -25.51 -23.86
N CYS A 204 7.12 -24.80 -22.77
CA CYS A 204 8.19 -25.21 -21.89
C CYS A 204 7.77 -26.37 -20.97
N GLY A 205 8.75 -27.11 -20.47
CA GLY A 205 8.54 -28.17 -19.48
C GLY A 205 9.69 -28.21 -18.49
N GLY A 206 9.39 -28.09 -17.20
CA GLY A 206 10.42 -28.03 -16.16
C GLY A 206 11.28 -26.76 -16.31
N SER A 207 12.50 -26.91 -16.79
CA SER A 207 13.51 -25.84 -16.91
C SER A 207 13.96 -25.56 -18.34
N ALA A 208 13.31 -26.12 -19.36
CA ALA A 208 13.73 -26.00 -20.75
C ALA A 208 12.54 -25.98 -21.71
N CYS A 209 12.78 -25.46 -22.91
CA CYS A 209 11.85 -25.58 -24.02
C CYS A 209 11.78 -27.03 -24.49
N ARG A 210 10.56 -27.51 -24.77
CA ARG A 210 10.41 -28.78 -25.47
C ARG A 210 10.90 -28.63 -26.90
N THR A 211 11.37 -29.73 -27.45
CA THR A 211 11.84 -29.82 -28.84
C THR A 211 10.98 -30.77 -29.68
N SER A 212 9.99 -31.40 -29.04
CA SER A 212 9.01 -32.29 -29.65
C SER A 212 7.69 -32.21 -28.90
N CYS A 213 6.60 -32.55 -29.57
CA CYS A 213 5.27 -32.66 -28.99
C CYS A 213 4.74 -34.10 -29.08
N GLU A 214 3.95 -34.50 -28.09
CA GLU A 214 3.17 -35.74 -28.10
C GLU A 214 1.67 -35.45 -28.23
N THR A 215 1.25 -34.30 -27.72
CA THR A 215 -0.14 -33.84 -27.70
C THR A 215 -0.28 -32.42 -28.22
N LEU A 216 -1.51 -32.02 -28.55
CA LEU A 216 -1.82 -30.65 -28.92
C LEU A 216 -1.45 -29.65 -27.82
N ASP A 217 -1.57 -30.06 -26.56
CA ASP A 217 -1.28 -29.19 -25.40
C ASP A 217 0.21 -28.87 -25.28
N ASP A 218 1.10 -29.60 -25.95
CA ASP A 218 2.54 -29.33 -25.92
C ASP A 218 2.95 -28.19 -26.86
N CYS A 219 2.02 -27.70 -27.68
CA CYS A 219 2.23 -26.60 -28.60
C CYS A 219 1.58 -25.31 -28.08
N VAL A 220 2.21 -24.18 -28.37
CA VAL A 220 1.61 -22.87 -28.15
C VAL A 220 0.57 -22.63 -29.23
N ALA A 221 -0.59 -22.06 -28.91
CA ALA A 221 -1.54 -21.69 -29.95
C ALA A 221 -0.94 -20.59 -30.84
N PRO A 222 -1.09 -20.63 -32.18
CA PRO A 222 -1.95 -21.49 -32.98
C PRO A 222 -1.28 -22.76 -33.54
N TYR A 223 -0.14 -23.20 -33.01
CA TYR A 223 0.56 -24.38 -33.49
C TYR A 223 -0.12 -25.66 -33.02
N VAL A 224 -0.05 -26.72 -33.84
CA VAL A 224 -0.60 -28.04 -33.51
C VAL A 224 0.45 -29.13 -33.71
N CYS A 225 0.35 -30.18 -32.90
CA CYS A 225 1.29 -31.29 -32.96
C CYS A 225 1.00 -32.20 -34.16
N ASN A 226 1.98 -32.38 -35.04
CA ASN A 226 1.87 -33.31 -36.17
C ASN A 226 2.36 -34.72 -35.80
N LEU A 227 2.16 -35.68 -36.70
CA LEU A 227 2.59 -37.08 -36.50
C LEU A 227 4.12 -37.27 -36.45
N ALA A 228 4.91 -36.28 -36.84
CA ALA A 228 6.36 -36.28 -36.71
C ALA A 228 6.83 -35.75 -35.34
N GLY A 229 5.91 -35.38 -34.45
CA GLY A 229 6.21 -34.80 -33.14
C GLY A 229 6.68 -33.35 -33.21
N ALA A 230 6.33 -32.62 -34.27
CA ALA A 230 6.66 -31.21 -34.44
C ALA A 230 5.42 -30.31 -34.30
N CYS A 231 5.57 -29.19 -33.59
CA CYS A 231 4.56 -28.13 -33.55
C CYS A 231 4.62 -27.33 -34.85
N ILE A 232 3.61 -27.49 -35.70
CA ILE A 232 3.50 -26.80 -37.00
C ILE A 232 2.37 -25.78 -36.97
N HIS A 233 2.48 -24.74 -37.77
CA HIS A 233 1.43 -23.73 -37.85
C HIS A 233 0.20 -24.31 -38.57
N VAL A 234 -1.02 -23.98 -38.12
CA VAL A 234 -2.26 -24.53 -38.70
C VAL A 234 -2.40 -24.23 -40.20
N ASP A 235 -1.88 -23.09 -40.65
CA ASP A 235 -1.91 -22.69 -42.06
C ASP A 235 -1.02 -23.56 -42.97
N GLU A 236 -0.06 -24.27 -42.40
CA GLU A 236 0.85 -25.15 -43.14
C GLU A 236 0.26 -26.55 -43.35
N ILE A 237 -0.94 -26.84 -42.82
CA ILE A 237 -1.60 -28.14 -42.92
C ILE A 237 -2.33 -28.25 -44.27
N PRO A 238 -1.90 -29.16 -45.17
CA PRO A 238 -2.61 -29.39 -46.42
C PRO A 238 -3.97 -30.03 -46.12
N ILE A 239 -5.06 -29.33 -46.45
CA ILE A 239 -6.45 -29.77 -46.26
C ILE A 239 -6.81 -31.03 -47.10
N ALA A 240 -5.86 -31.53 -47.90
CA ALA A 240 -6.05 -32.68 -48.78
C ALA A 240 -6.05 -34.03 -48.03
N ASP A 241 -5.47 -34.10 -46.82
CA ASP A 241 -5.27 -35.36 -46.08
C ASP A 241 -5.90 -35.37 -44.68
N ALA A 242 -6.95 -34.58 -44.42
CA ALA A 242 -7.66 -34.64 -43.13
C ALA A 242 -8.56 -35.89 -43.06
N PRO A 243 -8.21 -36.97 -42.31
CA PRO A 243 -9.21 -37.97 -41.96
C PRO A 243 -10.24 -37.30 -41.05
N SER A 244 -11.47 -37.18 -41.53
CA SER A 244 -12.60 -36.75 -40.72
C SER A 244 -12.87 -37.78 -39.63
N CYS A 245 -12.22 -37.65 -38.48
CA CYS A 245 -12.58 -38.39 -37.27
C CYS A 245 -13.85 -37.79 -36.69
N SER A 246 -15.01 -38.22 -37.21
CA SER A 246 -16.29 -37.96 -36.56
C SER A 246 -16.39 -38.84 -35.31
N CYS A 247 -16.34 -38.25 -34.11
CA CYS A 247 -16.71 -38.95 -32.89
C CYS A 247 -18.20 -39.29 -32.95
N ARG A 248 -18.53 -40.56 -33.26
CA ARG A 248 -19.89 -41.07 -33.12
C ARG A 248 -20.14 -41.30 -31.64
N ALA A 249 -20.92 -40.44 -30.99
CA ALA A 249 -21.36 -40.67 -29.62
C ALA A 249 -22.06 -42.05 -29.53
N PRO A 250 -21.58 -43.00 -28.72
CA PRO A 250 -22.30 -44.25 -28.50
C PRO A 250 -23.49 -43.93 -27.60
N GLY A 251 -24.71 -43.92 -28.15
CA GLY A 251 -25.92 -43.72 -27.33
C GLY A 251 -27.19 -43.22 -28.02
N ALA A 252 -27.18 -42.94 -29.32
CA ALA A 252 -28.44 -42.68 -30.03
C ALA A 252 -28.99 -44.00 -30.59
N SER A 253 -29.72 -44.76 -29.76
CA SER A 253 -30.58 -45.83 -30.27
C SER A 253 -31.55 -45.23 -31.27
N ALA A 254 -31.37 -45.59 -32.53
CA ALA A 254 -32.39 -45.42 -33.53
C ALA A 254 -33.63 -46.22 -33.12
N ASP A 255 -34.78 -45.59 -33.29
CA ASP A 255 -36.09 -46.23 -33.43
C ASP A 255 -36.87 -46.61 -32.15
N ASP A 256 -37.64 -45.64 -31.62
CA ASP A 256 -38.96 -45.96 -31.02
C ASP A 256 -39.93 -44.75 -31.11
N ARG A 257 -40.09 -44.18 -32.33
CA ARG A 257 -41.18 -43.22 -32.62
C ARG A 257 -42.46 -43.95 -33.02
N GLY A 258 -42.92 -44.89 -32.20
CA GLY A 258 -44.08 -45.72 -32.55
C GLY A 258 -44.99 -46.17 -31.42
N ARG A 259 -44.68 -45.92 -30.14
CA ARG A 259 -45.38 -46.62 -29.03
C ARG A 259 -45.96 -45.75 -27.90
N TRP A 260 -46.02 -44.42 -28.07
CA TRP A 260 -46.62 -43.52 -27.08
C TRP A 260 -47.97 -42.89 -27.48
N ALA A 261 -48.57 -43.32 -28.60
CA ALA A 261 -49.86 -42.80 -29.07
C ALA A 261 -51.11 -43.48 -28.46
N LEU A 262 -50.98 -44.40 -27.48
CA LEU A 262 -52.13 -45.14 -26.92
C LEU A 262 -52.32 -45.05 -25.39
N LEU A 263 -51.68 -44.10 -24.69
CA LEU A 263 -51.89 -43.90 -23.25
C LEU A 263 -52.45 -42.52 -22.85
N LEU A 264 -52.96 -41.73 -23.81
CA LEU A 264 -53.63 -40.44 -23.54
C LEU A 264 -55.15 -40.46 -23.74
N VAL A 265 -55.78 -41.62 -24.00
CA VAL A 265 -57.25 -41.75 -24.08
C VAL A 265 -57.89 -42.29 -22.78
N ALA A 266 -57.10 -42.80 -21.83
CA ALA A 266 -57.63 -43.38 -20.58
C ALA A 266 -57.76 -42.39 -19.39
N LEU A 267 -57.20 -41.17 -19.47
CA LEU A 267 -57.27 -40.18 -18.39
C LEU A 267 -58.29 -39.04 -18.61
N GLY A 268 -58.90 -38.94 -19.80
CA GLY A 268 -60.00 -38.01 -20.08
C GLY A 268 -61.39 -38.48 -19.60
N GLY A 269 -61.58 -39.79 -19.41
CA GLY A 269 -62.88 -40.38 -19.03
C GLY A 269 -63.19 -40.35 -17.52
N ALA A 270 -62.19 -40.23 -16.65
CA ALA A 270 -62.38 -40.25 -15.20
C ALA A 270 -62.74 -38.88 -14.59
N ALA A 271 -62.47 -37.78 -15.31
CA ALA A 271 -62.78 -36.41 -14.84
C ALA A 271 -64.24 -35.98 -15.11
N LEU A 272 -64.90 -36.54 -16.13
CA LEU A 272 -66.30 -36.25 -16.45
C LEU A 272 -67.32 -37.08 -15.63
N ARG A 273 -66.92 -38.26 -15.13
CA ARG A 273 -67.77 -39.10 -14.26
C ARG A 273 -67.78 -38.62 -12.79
N ARG A 274 -66.71 -37.96 -12.32
CA ARG A 274 -66.63 -37.37 -10.96
C ARG A 274 -67.38 -36.04 -10.83
N ARG A 275 -67.62 -35.31 -11.93
CA ARG A 275 -68.40 -34.06 -11.92
C ARG A 275 -69.92 -34.28 -11.90
N ARG A 276 -70.43 -35.40 -12.44
CA ARG A 276 -71.89 -35.69 -12.43
C ARG A 276 -72.41 -36.31 -11.13
N LEU A 277 -71.55 -36.86 -10.26
CA LEU A 277 -71.96 -37.45 -8.97
C LEU A 277 -71.90 -36.46 -7.79
N ARG A 278 -71.34 -35.26 -7.98
CA ARG A 278 -71.33 -34.19 -6.96
C ARG A 278 -72.48 -33.19 -7.10
N ALA A 279 -73.33 -33.32 -8.12
CA ALA A 279 -74.51 -32.46 -8.33
C ALA A 279 -75.84 -33.13 -7.91
N LEU A 280 -75.79 -34.24 -7.15
CA LEU A 280 -76.99 -34.93 -6.63
C LEU A 280 -76.92 -35.22 -5.11
N ARG A 281 -75.92 -34.68 -4.40
CA ARG A 281 -75.81 -34.74 -2.92
C ARG A 281 -75.02 -33.54 -2.38
N ALA A 282 -75.59 -32.35 -2.50
CA ALA A 282 -75.42 -31.14 -1.66
C ALA A 282 -76.05 -29.95 -2.40
#